data_AF-A0A1B3E3P9-F1
#
_entry.id   AF-A0A1B3E3P9-F1
#
_cell.length_a   1.000
_cell.length_b   1.000
_cell.length_c   1.000
_cell.angle_alpha   90.00
_cell.angle_beta   90.00
_cell.angle_gamma   90.00
#
_symmetry.space_group_name_H-M   'P 1'
#
loop_
_entity.id
_entity.type
_entity.pdbx_description
1 polymer ?
#
loop_
_entity_poly.entity_id
_entity_poly.type
_entity_poly.pdbx_seq_one_letter_code
_entity_poly.pdbx_strand_id
1 'polypeptide(L)' 'MISQLKGQEPNRYKAGDSWYEPAGSVHLQSRNASNTKSAKLVVWVLNEEKAPILEPYKQ' A
#
# COMPACT_ATOMS: atom_id res chain seq x y z
N MET A 1 2.46 -4.75 9.02
CA MET A 1 1.66 -4.60 7.78
C MET A 1 2.20 -5.57 6.74
N ILE A 2 1.35 -6.13 5.88
CA ILE A 2 1.77 -6.83 4.65
C ILE A 2 1.34 -5.97 3.47
N SER A 3 2.26 -5.66 2.56
CA SER A 3 1.97 -4.96 1.31
C SER A 3 2.57 -5.73 0.13
N GLN A 4 1.93 -5.66 -1.04
CA GLN A 4 2.42 -6.29 -2.26
C GLN A 4 2.04 -5.48 -3.49
N LEU A 5 3.04 -5.18 -4.31
CA LEU A 5 2.86 -4.64 -5.65
C LEU A 5 2.83 -5.76 -6.69
N LYS A 6 2.10 -5.57 -7.79
CA LYS A 6 2.08 -6.53 -8.90
C LYS A 6 3.49 -6.79 -9.43
N GLY A 7 3.84 -8.07 -9.55
CA GLY A 7 5.17 -8.51 -9.99
C GLY A 7 6.22 -8.58 -8.87
N GLN A 8 5.84 -8.31 -7.62
CA GLN A 8 6.71 -8.45 -6.45
C GLN A 8 6.14 -9.47 -5.46
N GLU A 9 7.03 -10.05 -4.65
CA GLU A 9 6.64 -10.86 -3.51
C GLU A 9 6.02 -9.99 -2.40
N PRO A 10 5.12 -10.54 -1.56
CA PRO A 10 4.59 -9.85 -0.40
C PRO A 10 5.70 -9.43 0.58
N ASN A 11 5.70 -8.15 0.96
CA ASN A 11 6.64 -7.58 1.92
C ASN A 11 5.98 -7.32 3.28
N ARG A 12 6.72 -7.57 4.36
CA ARG A 12 6.29 -7.29 5.73
C ARG A 12 6.98 -6.04 6.27
N TYR A 13 6.18 -5.03 6.61
CA TYR A 13 6.64 -3.78 7.21
C TYR A 13 6.28 -3.70 8.71
N LYS A 14 7.18 -3.09 9.48
CA LYS A 14 7.05 -2.76 10.90
C LYS A 14 6.95 -1.24 11.10
N ALA A 15 6.64 -0.82 12.32
CA ALA A 15 6.62 0.60 12.66
C ALA A 15 8.03 1.18 12.52
N GLY A 16 8.14 2.33 11.82
CA GLY A 16 9.42 2.95 11.47
C GLY A 16 9.90 2.63 10.06
N ASP A 17 9.42 1.54 9.45
CA ASP A 17 9.73 1.25 8.04
C ASP A 17 8.94 2.18 7.12
N SER A 18 9.56 2.54 5.99
CA SER A 18 8.93 3.31 4.92
C SER A 18 9.26 2.69 3.56
N TRP A 19 8.38 2.90 2.59
CA TRP A 19 8.59 2.49 1.21
C TRP A 19 7.93 3.48 0.25
N TYR A 20 8.28 3.37 -1.03
CA TYR A 20 7.77 4.22 -2.09
C TYR A 20 7.05 3.36 -3.13
N GLU A 21 5.89 3.82 -3.58
CA GLU A 21 5.12 3.23 -4.67
C GLU A 21 5.10 4.23 -5.83
N PRO A 22 5.72 3.91 -6.99
CA PRO A 22 5.66 4.77 -8.17
C PRO A 22 4.21 5.01 -8.65
N ALA A 23 3.97 6.14 -9.31
CA ALA A 23 2.67 6.42 -9.94
C ALA A 23 2.26 5.28 -10.88
N GLY A 24 0.98 4.88 -10.84
CA GLY A 24 0.45 3.77 -11.63
C GLY A 24 0.79 2.37 -11.10
N SER A 25 1.43 2.25 -9.93
CA SER A 25 1.66 0.95 -9.30
C SER A 25 0.34 0.25 -8.97
N VAL A 26 0.26 -1.05 -9.30
CA VAL A 26 -0.87 -1.89 -8.92
C VAL A 26 -0.61 -2.49 -7.54
N HIS A 27 -1.31 -1.98 -6.52
CA HIS A 27 -1.24 -2.47 -5.15
C HIS A 27 -2.22 -3.64 -4.96
N LEU A 28 -1.71 -4.87 -4.81
CA LEU A 28 -2.53 -6.08 -4.76
C LEU A 28 -3.12 -6.35 -3.38
N GLN A 29 -2.37 -6.07 -2.31
CA GLN A 29 -2.87 -6.20 -0.94
C GLN A 29 -2.19 -5.22 0.01
N SER A 30 -2.99 -4.65 0.92
CA SER A 30 -2.53 -3.87 2.06
C SER A 30 -3.32 -4.36 3.28
N ARG A 31 -2.70 -5.16 4.14
CA ARG A 31 -3.42 -5.81 5.25
C ARG A 31 -2.62 -5.85 6.55
N ASN A 32 -3.34 -5.87 7.66
CA ASN A 32 -2.71 -6.12 8.94
C ASN A 32 -2.01 -7.50 8.92
N ALA A 33 -0.79 -7.54 9.45
CA ALA A 33 0.01 -8.76 9.55
C ALA A 33 -0.37 -9.58 10.79
N SER A 34 -1.09 -8.99 11.74
CA SER A 34 -1.58 -9.65 12.95
C SER A 34 -3.11 -9.72 12.92
N ASN A 35 -3.63 -10.85 13.40
CA ASN A 35 -5.07 -11.04 13.60
C ASN A 35 -5.56 -10.54 14.97
N THR A 36 -4.64 -10.13 15.86
CA THR A 36 -4.95 -9.78 17.26
C THR A 36 -4.41 -8.42 17.69
N LYS A 37 -3.36 -7.91 17.04
CA LYS A 37 -2.76 -6.61 17.32
C LYS A 37 -3.08 -5.63 16.21
N SER A 38 -3.69 -4.50 16.56
CA SER A 38 -3.98 -3.41 15.61
C SER A 38 -2.69 -2.80 15.04
N ALA A 39 -2.77 -2.35 13.79
CA ALA A 39 -1.70 -1.61 13.12
C ALA A 39 -2.28 -0.37 12.43
N LYS A 40 -1.49 0.70 12.32
CA LYS A 40 -1.82 1.90 11.54
C LYS A 40 -0.75 2.09 10.48
N LEU A 41 -1.16 2.46 9.28
CA LEU A 41 -0.30 2.92 8.20
C LEU A 41 -0.65 4.37 7.90
N VAL A 42 0.37 5.22 7.79
CA VAL A 42 0.22 6.59 7.27
C VAL A 42 0.65 6.56 5.81
N VAL A 43 -0.21 7.06 4.92
CA VAL A 43 0.06 7.12 3.49
C VAL A 43 0.05 8.60 3.08
N TRP A 44 1.12 9.02 2.40
CA TRP A 44 1.18 10.30 1.72
C TRP A 44 1.13 10.05 0.22
N VAL A 45 0.14 10.66 -0.44
CA VAL A 45 -0.02 10.56 -1.89
C VAL A 45 0.21 11.93 -2.49
N LEU A 46 1.14 12.00 -3.45
CA LEU A 46 1.27 13.15 -4.33
C LEU A 46 0.42 12.87 -5.57
N ASN A 47 -0.56 13.71 -5.83
CA ASN A 47 -1.50 13.54 -6.95
C ASN A 47 -1.85 14.90 -7.56
N GLU A 48 -2.41 14.88 -8.77
CA GLU A 48 -2.99 16.06 -9.39
C GLU A 48 -4.22 16.56 -8.65
N GLU A 49 -4.51 17.85 -8.77
CA GLU A 49 -5.70 18.45 -8.18
C GLU A 49 -6.96 17.78 -8.76
N LYS A 50 -7.86 17.28 -7.89
CA LYS A 50 -9.12 16.59 -8.22
C LYS A 50 -8.99 15.21 -8.87
N ALA A 51 -7.78 14.69 -9.07
CA ALA A 51 -7.60 13.32 -9.54
C ALA A 51 -8.01 12.30 -8.45
N PRO A 52 -8.57 11.13 -8.83
CA PRO A 52 -8.84 10.07 -7.87
C PRO A 52 -7.54 9.57 -7.23
N ILE A 53 -7.57 9.32 -5.92
CA ILE A 53 -6.40 8.81 -5.18
C ILE A 53 -6.10 7.34 -5.52
N LEU A 54 -7.16 6.55 -5.77
CA LEU A 54 -7.08 5.14 -6.13
C LEU A 54 -8.04 4.86 -7.27
N GLU A 55 -7.63 3.97 -8.17
CA GLU A 55 -8.47 3.42 -9.22
C GLU A 55 -8.68 1.92 -8.99
N PRO A 56 -9.89 1.37 -9.21
CA PRO A 56 -10.11 -0.06 -9.13
C PRO A 56 -9.25 -0.82 -10.14
N TYR A 57 -8.47 -1.79 -9.68
CA TYR A 57 -7.72 -2.65 -10.57
C TYR A 57 -8.66 -3.67 -11.23
N LYS A 58 -8.75 -3.63 -12.56
CA LYS A 58 -9.49 -4.63 -13.34
C LYS A 58 -8.62 -5.89 -13.46
N GLN A 59 -9.12 -7.01 -12.93
CA GLN A 59 -8.47 -8.32 -13.00
C GLN A 59 -8.54 -8.92 -14.41
#